data_AF-A0A2N1LCU4-F1
#
_entry.id   AF-A0A2N1LCU4-F1
#
_cell.length_a   1.000
_cell.length_b   1.000
_cell.length_c   1.000
_cell.angle_alpha   90.00
_cell.angle_beta   90.00
_cell.angle_gamma   90.00
#
_symmetry.space_group_name_H-M   'P 1'
#
loop_
_entity.id
_entity.type
_entity.pdbx_description
1 polymer ?
#
loop_
_entity_poly.entity_id
_entity_poly.type
_entity_poly.pdbx_seq_one_letter_code
_entity_poly.pdbx_strand_id
1 'polypeptide(L)'
;MTDENITLNCLIIPIGELVNIPCIKVMQAISIRKNGSYIDLQTAIRSRLGAPFNNIILKKICIIQAGSGIEKEMDAYEDTISDYFSEEPKAEHFHITVYP
;
A
#
# COMPACT_ATOMS: atom_id res chain seq x y z
N MET A 1 -0.88 -8.60 -22.68
CA MET A 1 -0.61 -8.23 -21.28
C MET A 1 -1.80 -7.42 -20.82
N THR A 2 -2.65 -8.02 -19.99
CA THR A 2 -3.90 -7.39 -19.55
C THR A 2 -3.61 -6.35 -18.47
N ASP A 3 -4.12 -5.14 -18.69
CA ASP A 3 -4.12 -3.97 -17.76
C ASP A 3 -5.04 -4.25 -16.55
N GLU A 4 -4.75 -5.32 -15.82
CA GLU A 4 -5.61 -5.76 -14.72
C GLU A 4 -5.25 -5.01 -13.44
N ASN A 5 -6.25 -4.35 -12.86
CA ASN A 5 -6.12 -3.71 -11.56
C ASN A 5 -6.36 -4.73 -10.44
N ILE A 6 -5.69 -4.51 -9.32
CA ILE A 6 -5.87 -5.23 -8.07
C ILE A 6 -6.24 -4.22 -6.98
N THR A 7 -7.10 -4.64 -6.05
CA THR A 7 -7.46 -3.81 -4.88
C THR A 7 -6.80 -4.35 -3.63
N LEU A 8 -6.00 -3.52 -2.97
CA LEU A 8 -5.25 -3.84 -1.77
C LEU A 8 -5.75 -3.03 -0.58
N ASN A 9 -6.22 -3.71 0.46
CA ASN A 9 -6.37 -3.12 1.78
C ASN A 9 -5.01 -2.71 2.37
N CYS A 10 -4.89 -1.43 2.64
CA CYS A 10 -3.71 -0.76 3.15
C CYS A 10 -3.94 -0.33 4.59
N LEU A 11 -2.95 -0.59 5.44
CA LEU A 11 -2.86 -0.09 6.80
C LEU A 11 -1.73 0.95 6.91
N ILE A 12 -2.09 2.19 7.22
CA ILE A 12 -1.13 3.27 7.42
C ILE A 12 -0.77 3.37 8.90
N ILE A 13 0.51 3.37 9.23
CA ILE A 13 0.98 3.45 10.61
C ILE A 13 1.00 4.92 11.06
N PRO A 14 0.15 5.33 12.03
CA PRO A 14 -0.05 6.73 12.40
C PRO A 14 1.04 7.22 13.37
N ILE A 15 2.27 7.29 12.88
CA ILE A 15 3.45 7.77 13.63
C ILE A 15 4.03 9.01 12.96
N GLY A 16 4.82 9.79 13.71
CA GLY A 16 5.50 10.99 13.17
C GLY A 16 4.51 11.97 12.54
N GLU A 17 4.73 12.32 11.28
CA GLU A 17 3.89 13.26 10.50
C GLU A 17 2.44 12.77 10.30
N LEU A 18 2.17 11.48 10.55
CA LEU A 18 0.84 10.88 10.44
C LEU A 18 0.14 10.69 11.79
N VAL A 19 0.67 11.19 12.91
CA VAL A 19 0.08 10.94 14.25
C VAL A 19 -1.38 11.43 14.39
N ASN A 20 -1.77 12.46 13.65
CA ASN A 20 -3.12 13.04 13.67
C ASN A 20 -3.97 12.66 12.44
N ILE A 21 -3.57 11.61 11.72
CA ILE A 21 -4.34 11.14 10.57
C ILE A 21 -5.73 10.65 11.01
N PRO A 22 -6.81 11.01 10.29
CA PRO A 22 -8.14 10.46 10.59
C PRO A 22 -8.17 8.93 10.49
N CYS A 23 -8.86 8.26 11.42
CA CYS A 23 -8.95 6.79 11.41
C CYS A 23 -9.51 6.23 10.09
N ILE A 24 -10.41 6.96 9.43
CA ILE A 24 -10.96 6.59 8.11
C ILE A 24 -9.91 6.57 6.97
N LYS A 25 -8.75 7.20 7.20
CA LYS A 25 -7.61 7.20 6.27
C LYS A 25 -6.55 6.18 6.66
N VAL A 26 -6.52 5.74 7.93
CA VAL A 26 -5.61 4.70 8.43
C VAL A 26 -5.85 3.38 7.71
N MET A 27 -7.12 3.02 7.55
CA MET A 27 -7.54 1.81 6.85
C MET A 27 -8.16 2.21 5.51
N GLN A 28 -7.51 1.88 4.40
CA GLN A 28 -8.01 2.28 3.08
C GLN A 28 -7.78 1.22 2.01
N ALA A 29 -8.69 1.11 1.06
CA ALA A 29 -8.54 0.27 -0.11
C ALA A 29 -7.86 1.06 -1.25
N ILE A 30 -6.77 0.51 -1.79
CA ILE A 30 -6.01 1.08 -2.90
C ILE A 30 -6.20 0.22 -4.13
N SER A 31 -6.67 0.80 -5.23
CA SER A 31 -6.70 0.13 -6.53
C SER A 31 -5.46 0.56 -7.32
N ILE A 32 -4.71 -0.42 -7.81
CA ILE A 32 -3.44 -0.23 -8.51
C ILE A 32 -3.31 -1.26 -9.63
N ARG A 33 -2.57 -0.94 -10.69
CA ARG A 33 -2.29 -1.95 -11.73
C ARG A 33 -1.41 -3.05 -11.16
N LYS A 34 -1.60 -4.30 -11.61
CA LYS A 34 -0.73 -5.42 -11.20
C LYS A 34 0.75 -5.20 -11.57
N ASN A 35 1.03 -4.58 -12.71
CA ASN A 35 2.39 -4.16 -13.08
C ASN A 35 2.81 -2.81 -12.49
N GLY A 36 2.02 -2.25 -11.57
CA GLY A 36 2.32 -1.00 -10.90
C GLY A 36 3.60 -1.11 -10.09
N SER A 37 4.41 -0.06 -10.14
CA SER A 37 5.64 0.07 -9.38
C SER A 37 5.37 0.52 -7.94
N TYR A 38 6.42 0.50 -7.12
CA TYR A 38 6.42 1.14 -5.80
C TYR A 38 5.96 2.61 -5.86
N ILE A 39 6.40 3.37 -6.87
CA ILE A 39 6.06 4.80 -7.02
C ILE A 39 4.57 4.97 -7.33
N ASP A 40 4.01 4.10 -8.16
CA ASP A 40 2.58 4.14 -8.50
C ASP A 40 1.74 3.87 -7.25
N LEU A 41 2.14 2.87 -6.45
CA LEU A 41 1.48 2.55 -5.18
C LEU A 41 1.60 3.71 -4.18
N GLN A 42 2.79 4.29 -4.03
CA GLN A 42 3.03 5.44 -3.16
C GLN A 42 2.14 6.64 -3.55
N THR A 43 2.01 6.89 -4.85
CA THR A 43 1.16 7.96 -5.40
C THR A 43 -0.31 7.70 -5.13
N ALA A 44 -0.79 6.47 -5.33
CA ALA A 44 -2.17 6.10 -5.06
C ALA A 44 -2.54 6.25 -3.56
N ILE A 45 -1.64 5.83 -2.67
CA ILE A 45 -1.79 6.01 -1.21
C ILE A 45 -1.86 7.49 -0.85
N ARG A 46 -0.92 8.32 -1.34
CA ARG A 46 -0.90 9.78 -1.10
C ARG A 46 -2.14 10.48 -1.59
N SER A 47 -2.63 10.12 -2.78
CA SER A 47 -3.87 10.67 -3.32
C SER A 47 -5.06 10.37 -2.41
N ARG A 48 -5.10 9.18 -1.79
CA ARG A 48 -6.16 8.78 -0.86
C ARG A 48 -6.03 9.44 0.51
N LEU A 49 -4.80 9.67 0.99
CA LEU A 49 -4.53 10.42 2.20
C LEU A 49 -5.13 11.83 2.15
N GLY A 50 -4.91 12.54 1.03
CA GLY A 50 -5.40 13.92 0.85
C GLY A 50 -4.68 14.93 1.74
N ALA A 51 -4.99 16.22 1.58
CA ALA A 51 -4.36 17.27 2.38
C ALA A 51 -4.74 17.15 3.87
N PRO A 52 -3.81 17.43 4.81
CA PRO A 52 -2.43 17.88 4.60
C PRO A 52 -1.40 16.75 4.37
N PHE A 53 -1.83 15.49 4.35
CA PHE A 53 -0.97 14.30 4.40
C PHE A 53 -0.47 13.81 3.02
N ASN A 54 -1.01 14.34 1.93
CA ASN A 54 -0.69 13.92 0.56
C ASN A 54 0.75 14.21 0.10
N ASN A 55 1.49 15.05 0.84
CA ASN A 55 2.88 15.39 0.52
C ASN A 55 3.90 14.65 1.39
N ILE A 56 3.46 13.77 2.29
CA ILE A 56 4.35 13.06 3.22
C ILE A 56 5.20 12.04 2.47
N ILE A 57 6.47 11.93 2.85
CA ILE A 57 7.39 10.91 2.33
C ILE A 57 7.03 9.58 2.97
N LEU A 58 6.50 8.62 2.21
CA LEU A 58 6.22 7.28 2.70
C LEU A 58 7.52 6.48 2.58
N LYS A 59 8.25 6.30 3.68
CA LYS A 59 9.59 5.71 3.67
C LYS A 59 9.58 4.22 3.35
N LYS A 60 8.55 3.49 3.81
CA LYS A 60 8.48 2.04 3.65
C LYS A 60 7.06 1.61 3.31
N ILE A 61 6.98 0.68 2.37
CA ILE A 61 5.76 -0.06 2.07
C ILE A 61 6.13 -1.53 2.22
N CYS A 62 5.46 -2.22 3.14
CA CYS A 62 5.67 -3.63 3.34
C CYS A 62 4.44 -4.41 2.87
N ILE A 63 4.68 -5.55 2.25
CA ILE A 63 3.67 -6.53 1.87
C ILE A 63 3.48 -7.50 3.03
N ILE A 64 2.23 -7.72 3.42
CA ILE A 64 1.84 -8.75 4.38
C ILE A 64 1.64 -10.05 3.60
N GLN A 65 2.55 -11.01 3.80
CA GLN A 65 2.40 -12.31 3.15
C GLN A 65 1.23 -13.08 3.77
N ALA A 66 0.25 -13.41 2.93
CA ALA A 66 -0.93 -14.15 3.34
C ALA A 66 -0.54 -15.48 4.00
N GLY A 67 -0.97 -15.67 5.25
CA GLY A 67 -0.74 -16.91 6.00
C GLY A 67 0.58 -17.01 6.77
N SER A 68 1.54 -16.08 6.59
CA SER A 68 2.79 -16.09 7.39
C SER A 68 2.80 -15.04 8.51
N GLY A 69 2.00 -13.98 8.40
CA GLY A 69 2.03 -12.86 9.35
C GLY A 69 3.34 -12.06 9.32
N ILE A 70 4.22 -12.34 8.34
CA ILE A 70 5.51 -11.66 8.15
C ILE A 70 5.31 -10.52 7.16
N GLU A 71 5.79 -9.34 7.55
CA GLU A 71 5.94 -8.19 6.66
C GLU A 71 7.23 -8.30 5.85
N LYS A 72 7.13 -8.16 4.52
CA LYS A 72 8.28 -8.04 3.62
C LYS A 72 8.30 -6.63 3.03
N GLU A 73 9.38 -5.88 3.24
CA GLU A 73 9.57 -4.57 2.61
C GLU A 73 9.65 -4.75 1.08
N MET A 74 8.88 -3.95 0.35
CA MET A 74 8.88 -3.92 -1.11
C MET A 74 10.10 -3.12 -1.60
N ASP A 75 10.83 -3.65 -2.57
CA ASP A 75 11.93 -2.94 -3.22
C ASP A 75 11.38 -1.81 -4.10
N ALA A 76 11.95 -0.60 -3.98
CA ALA A 76 11.42 0.57 -4.66
C ALA A 76 11.76 0.63 -6.16
N TYR A 77 12.72 -0.17 -6.63
CA TYR A 77 13.28 -0.11 -7.97
C TYR A 77 12.95 -1.33 -8.82
N GLU A 78 12.96 -2.52 -8.21
CA GLU A 78 12.84 -3.78 -8.94
C GLU A 78 11.44 -4.39 -8.87
N ASP A 79 10.72 -4.18 -7.77
CA ASP A 79 9.46 -4.88 -7.53
C ASP A 79 8.24 -4.21 -8.18
N THR A 80 7.32 -5.06 -8.61
CA THR A 80 5.96 -4.73 -9.03
C THR A 80 4.93 -5.40 -8.12
N ILE A 81 3.67 -4.96 -8.18
CA ILE A 81 2.61 -5.57 -7.37
C ILE A 81 2.41 -7.07 -7.72
N SER A 82 2.56 -7.45 -8.99
CA SER A 82 2.42 -8.83 -9.45
C SER A 82 3.45 -9.80 -8.88
N ASP A 83 4.62 -9.31 -8.44
CA ASP A 83 5.64 -10.15 -7.80
C ASP A 83 5.20 -10.67 -6.43
N TYR A 84 4.20 -10.01 -5.84
CA TYR A 84 3.64 -10.31 -4.53
C TYR A 84 2.22 -10.89 -4.59
N PHE A 85 1.43 -10.51 -5.59
CA PHE A 85 0.03 -10.89 -5.71
C PHE A 85 -0.23 -11.50 -7.09
N SER A 86 -0.02 -12.81 -7.21
CA SER A 86 -0.35 -13.58 -8.42
C SER A 86 -1.87 -13.77 -8.58
N GLU A 87 -2.61 -13.78 -7.48
CA GLU A 87 -4.05 -13.94 -7.42
C GLU A 87 -4.72 -12.72 -6.77
N GLU A 88 -6.04 -12.62 -6.91
CA GLU A 88 -6.78 -11.56 -6.23
C GLU A 88 -6.82 -11.82 -4.72
N PRO A 89 -6.34 -10.87 -3.90
CA PRO A 89 -6.19 -11.10 -2.50
C PRO A 89 -7.54 -10.94 -1.78
N LYS A 90 -7.66 -11.64 -0.65
CA LYS A 90 -8.90 -11.74 0.10
C LYS A 90 -9.28 -10.42 0.75
N ALA A 91 -10.49 -9.94 0.49
CA ALA A 91 -10.95 -8.62 0.94
C ALA A 91 -11.00 -8.44 2.47
N GLU A 92 -10.97 -9.52 3.25
CA GLU A 92 -10.93 -9.49 4.71
C GLU A 92 -9.54 -9.23 5.31
N HIS A 93 -8.46 -9.32 4.53
CA HIS A 93 -7.09 -9.15 5.03
C HIS A 93 -6.54 -7.76 4.74
N PHE A 94 -5.62 -7.30 5.58
CA PHE A 94 -4.68 -6.26 5.16
C PHE A 94 -3.59 -6.90 4.30
N HIS A 95 -3.19 -6.19 3.26
CA HIS A 95 -2.21 -6.67 2.29
C HIS A 95 -0.92 -5.88 2.35
N ILE A 96 -1.00 -4.60 2.73
CA ILE A 96 0.17 -3.73 2.84
C ILE A 96 0.13 -2.92 4.13
N THR A 97 1.30 -2.70 4.72
CA THR A 97 1.54 -1.71 5.77
C THR A 97 2.40 -0.58 5.24
N VAL A 98 2.11 0.65 5.66
CA VAL A 98 2.78 1.86 5.16
C VAL A 98 3.32 2.67 6.32
N TYR A 99 4.61 2.98 6.25
CA TYR A 99 5.31 3.76 7.27
C TYR A 99 5.78 5.11 6.69
N PRO A 100 5.56 6.23 7.41
CA PRO A 100 6.02 7.57 7.01
C PRO A 100 7.52 7.82 7.28
#